data_AF-A0A9N7NF09-F1
#
_entry.id   AF-A0A9N7NF09-F1
#
_cell.length_a   1.000
_cell.length_b   1.000
_cell.length_c   1.000
_cell.angle_alpha   90.00
_cell.angle_beta   90.00
_cell.angle_gamma   90.00
#
_symmetry.space_group_name_H-M   'P 1'
#
loop_
_entity.id
_entity.type
_entity.pdbx_description
1 polymer ?
#
loop_
_entity_poly.entity_id
_entity_poly.type
_entity_poly.pdbx_seq_one_letter_code
_entity_poly.pdbx_strand_id
1 'polypeptide(L)'
;MISTSWGIGLVIGPAVGGFLAQPAEKYPHIFSKESLFGRFPYFLPCSVISAFALVAFFFSYRLPETLHIHREENVKWLEENTHEPIHSERIELPELESSVSQRSLLKNWPLMSSIIVYCIFQLHDMAYSEIFSLWAVSPRNLGGLSFTTTIVGEVLAITGFGLVVFQLFLYTWVESLLGPVMVARIGAVISIPLLSSYPFIARLSGPLLFLMLNSASMLKNILYISIITGLLVLQNRAVSQEQRGAANGISMTAMSVCKAIGPAAGGSL
;
A
#
# COMPACT_ATOMS: atom_id res chain seq x y z
N MET A 1 4.51 1.64 9.45
CA MET A 1 5.57 0.93 8.68
C MET A 1 5.09 0.45 7.32
N ILE A 2 3.95 -0.25 7.23
CA ILE A 2 3.39 -0.75 5.95
C ILE A 2 3.22 0.37 4.90
N SER A 3 2.72 1.54 5.32
CA SER A 3 2.53 2.71 4.46
C SER A 3 3.83 3.29 3.89
N THR A 4 4.91 3.31 4.68
CA THR A 4 6.23 3.80 4.25
C THR A 4 6.84 2.87 3.20
N SER A 5 6.73 1.54 3.38
CA SER A 5 7.22 0.56 2.41
C SER A 5 6.51 0.70 1.06
N TRP A 6 5.19 0.97 1.07
CA TRP A 6 4.43 1.25 -0.14
C TRP A 6 4.93 2.52 -0.86
N GLY A 7 5.17 3.60 -0.10
CA GLY A 7 5.72 4.84 -0.65
C GLY A 7 7.07 4.64 -1.35
N ILE A 8 7.98 3.87 -0.73
CA ILE A 8 9.27 3.52 -1.34
C ILE A 8 9.08 2.71 -2.63
N GLY A 9 8.15 1.76 -2.63
CA GLY A 9 7.80 0.97 -3.82
C GLY A 9 7.29 1.83 -4.99
N LEU A 10 6.52 2.87 -4.70
CA LEU A 10 6.03 3.82 -5.72
C LEU A 10 7.14 4.67 -6.34
N VAL A 11 8.26 4.90 -5.65
CA VAL A 11 9.42 5.62 -6.22
C VAL A 11 10.28 4.67 -7.04
N ILE A 12 10.64 3.53 -6.45
CA ILE A 12 11.58 2.59 -7.03
C ILE A 12 10.95 1.85 -8.21
N GLY A 13 9.66 1.50 -8.13
CA GLY A 13 8.96 0.71 -9.13
C GLY A 13 8.97 1.33 -10.54
N PRO A 14 8.45 2.55 -10.74
CA PRO A 14 8.49 3.24 -12.02
C PRO A 14 9.91 3.54 -12.51
N ALA A 15 10.85 3.83 -11.61
CA ALA A 15 12.25 4.02 -11.98
C ALA A 15 12.87 2.73 -12.53
N VAL A 16 12.76 1.61 -11.80
CA VAL A 16 13.29 0.31 -12.22
C VAL A 16 12.57 -0.18 -13.48
N GLY A 17 11.24 -0.12 -13.53
CA GLY A 17 10.46 -0.56 -14.69
C GLY A 17 10.67 0.33 -15.92
N GLY A 18 10.81 1.64 -15.75
CA GLY A 18 10.98 2.59 -16.84
C GLY A 18 12.40 2.63 -17.39
N PHE A 19 13.42 2.70 -16.54
CA PHE A 19 14.82 2.78 -16.98
C PHE A 19 15.37 1.45 -17.48
N LEU A 20 14.93 0.33 -16.90
CA LEU A 20 15.47 -0.98 -17.26
C LEU A 20 14.66 -1.70 -18.34
N ALA A 21 13.44 -1.25 -18.66
CA ALA A 21 12.69 -1.79 -19.78
C ALA A 21 13.34 -1.43 -21.12
N GLN A 22 13.33 -2.39 -22.05
CA GLN A 22 13.88 -2.25 -23.41
C GLN A 22 15.36 -1.79 -23.42
N PRO A 23 16.25 -2.51 -22.71
CA PRO A 23 17.65 -2.11 -22.56
C PRO A 23 18.41 -2.05 -23.90
N ALA A 24 18.06 -2.91 -24.87
CA ALA A 24 18.67 -2.92 -26.20
C ALA A 24 18.24 -1.75 -27.10
N GLU A 25 17.13 -1.08 -26.79
CA GLU A 25 16.70 0.13 -27.51
C GLU A 25 17.20 1.40 -26.83
N LYS A 26 17.19 1.46 -25.49
CA LYS A 26 17.66 2.63 -24.72
C LYS A 26 19.18 2.73 -24.61
N TYR A 27 19.89 1.60 -24.56
CA TYR A 27 21.34 1.56 -24.36
C TYR A 27 22.03 0.68 -25.42
N PRO A 28 21.97 1.06 -26.71
CA PRO A 28 22.48 0.24 -27.82
C PRO A 28 24.01 0.02 -27.76
N HIS A 29 24.75 0.88 -27.05
CA HIS A 29 26.20 0.74 -26.85
C HIS A 29 26.58 -0.33 -25.81
N ILE A 30 25.64 -0.72 -24.95
CA ILE A 30 25.86 -1.67 -23.84
C ILE A 30 25.14 -2.99 -24.12
N PHE A 31 23.94 -2.94 -24.73
CA PHE A 31 23.13 -4.10 -25.04
C PHE A 31 22.90 -4.22 -26.55
N SER A 32 23.47 -5.25 -27.17
CA SER A 32 23.20 -5.58 -28.58
C SER A 32 21.77 -6.09 -28.76
N LYS A 33 21.15 -5.75 -29.90
CA LYS A 33 19.82 -6.26 -30.29
C LYS A 33 19.77 -7.77 -30.48
N GLU A 34 20.90 -8.40 -30.79
CA GLU A 34 21.01 -9.85 -30.92
C GLU A 34 21.21 -10.57 -29.57
N SER A 35 21.45 -9.82 -28.49
CA SER A 35 21.63 -10.38 -27.15
C SER A 35 20.30 -10.86 -26.54
N LEU A 36 20.40 -11.65 -25.46
CA LEU A 36 19.26 -12.12 -24.68
C LEU A 36 18.35 -10.95 -24.22
N PHE A 37 18.93 -9.78 -23.97
CA PHE A 37 18.22 -8.56 -23.56
C PHE A 37 17.52 -7.82 -24.72
N GLY A 38 17.94 -8.05 -25.97
CA GLY A 38 17.22 -7.62 -27.16
C GLY A 38 16.05 -8.54 -27.50
N ARG A 39 16.22 -9.85 -27.26
CA ARG A 39 15.16 -10.85 -27.43
C ARG A 39 14.09 -10.80 -26.33
N PHE A 40 14.47 -10.46 -25.09
CA PHE A 40 13.58 -10.35 -23.93
C PHE A 40 13.68 -8.96 -23.27
N PRO A 41 12.88 -7.98 -23.72
CA PRO A 41 13.01 -6.57 -23.29
C PRO A 41 12.68 -6.31 -21.81
N TYR A 42 12.01 -7.25 -21.13
CA TYR A 42 11.65 -7.15 -19.71
C TYR A 42 12.47 -8.08 -18.80
N PHE A 43 13.44 -8.82 -19.33
CA PHE A 43 14.23 -9.76 -18.51
C PHE A 43 15.10 -9.04 -17.46
N LEU A 44 15.64 -7.87 -17.82
CA LEU A 44 16.49 -7.05 -16.95
C LEU A 44 15.74 -6.53 -15.70
N PRO A 45 14.59 -5.83 -15.81
CA PRO A 45 13.85 -5.38 -14.63
C PRO A 45 13.38 -6.54 -13.75
N CYS A 46 12.93 -7.65 -14.34
CA CYS A 46 12.52 -8.83 -13.59
C CYS A 46 13.68 -9.45 -12.78
N SER A 47 14.88 -9.50 -13.35
CA SER A 47 16.07 -10.04 -12.67
C SER A 47 16.47 -9.18 -11.46
N VAL A 48 16.42 -7.86 -11.58
CA VAL A 48 16.72 -6.92 -10.48
C VAL A 48 15.72 -7.07 -9.33
N ILE A 49 14.41 -7.15 -9.64
CA ILE A 49 13.37 -7.33 -8.62
C ILE A 49 13.52 -8.69 -7.93
N SER A 50 13.84 -9.74 -8.68
CA SER A 50 14.09 -11.08 -8.12
C SER A 50 15.28 -11.10 -7.15
N ALA A 51 16.39 -10.44 -7.52
CA ALA A 51 17.54 -10.33 -6.64
C ALA A 51 17.20 -9.57 -5.34
N PHE A 52 16.44 -8.48 -5.43
CA PHE A 52 15.96 -7.75 -4.26
C PHE A 52 15.07 -8.61 -3.36
N ALA A 53 14.16 -9.40 -3.95
CA ALA A 53 13.29 -10.32 -3.22
C ALA A 53 14.08 -11.44 -2.51
N LEU A 54 15.12 -11.99 -3.14
CA LEU A 54 16.00 -12.99 -2.52
C LEU A 54 16.75 -12.43 -1.30
N VAL A 55 17.24 -11.19 -1.40
CA VAL A 55 17.89 -10.51 -0.28
C VAL A 55 16.90 -10.30 0.87
N ALA A 56 15.70 -9.81 0.56
CA ALA A 56 14.63 -9.64 1.55
C ALA A 56 14.26 -10.97 2.21
N PHE A 57 14.15 -12.05 1.44
CA PHE A 57 13.90 -13.39 1.96
C PHE A 57 14.97 -13.85 2.95
N PHE A 58 16.25 -13.65 2.63
CA PHE A 58 17.35 -14.02 3.53
C PHE A 58 17.31 -13.24 4.84
N PHE A 59 16.99 -11.94 4.79
CA PHE A 59 16.78 -11.13 6.00
C PHE A 59 15.56 -11.60 6.79
N SER A 60 14.45 -11.91 6.12
CA SER A 60 13.24 -12.41 6.77
C SER A 60 13.46 -13.77 7.44
N TYR A 61 14.26 -14.65 6.84
CA TYR A 61 14.63 -15.95 7.43
C TYR A 61 15.43 -15.79 8.74
N ARG A 62 16.14 -14.67 8.91
CA ARG A 62 16.92 -14.37 10.12
C ARG A 62 16.11 -13.69 11.22
N LEU A 63 14.85 -13.33 10.98
CA LEU A 63 14.01 -12.71 12.02
C LEU A 63 13.60 -13.78 13.03
N PRO A 64 13.89 -13.58 14.33
CA PRO A 64 13.43 -14.50 15.37
C PRO A 64 11.90 -14.49 15.42
N GLU A 65 11.30 -15.67 15.55
CA GLU A 65 9.86 -15.82 15.67
C GLU A 65 9.39 -15.18 16.98
N THR A 66 8.72 -14.02 16.87
CA THR A 66 8.26 -13.24 18.04
C THR A 66 7.06 -13.85 18.77
N LEU A 67 6.48 -14.96 18.26
CA LEU A 67 5.28 -15.57 18.83
C LEU A 67 5.55 -16.24 20.19
N HIS A 68 6.72 -16.85 20.37
CA HIS A 68 7.03 -17.64 21.57
C HIS A 68 7.29 -16.79 22.83
N ILE A 69 7.83 -15.58 22.66
CA ILE A 69 8.28 -14.73 23.78
C ILE A 69 7.10 -14.28 24.66
N HIS A 70 5.96 -13.92 24.08
CA HIS A 70 4.80 -13.47 24.85
C HIS A 70 4.02 -14.61 25.51
N ARG A 71 4.06 -15.84 24.95
CA ARG A 71 3.45 -16.99 25.62
C ARG A 71 4.21 -17.32 26.91
N GLU A 72 5.53 -17.27 26.88
CA GLU A 72 6.36 -17.50 28.07
C GLU A 72 6.19 -16.39 29.12
N GLU A 73 6.09 -15.12 28.73
CA GLU A 73 5.83 -14.00 29.66
C GLU A 73 4.45 -14.11 30.32
N ASN A 74 3.40 -14.44 29.55
CA ASN A 74 2.05 -14.64 30.11
C ASN A 74 1.98 -15.84 31.08
N VAL A 75 2.69 -16.94 30.77
CA VAL A 75 2.77 -18.12 31.66
C VAL A 75 3.52 -17.78 32.95
N LYS A 76 4.67 -17.09 32.85
CA LYS A 76 5.43 -16.65 34.03
C LYS A 76 4.64 -15.69 34.93
N TRP A 77 3.88 -14.76 34.33
CA TRP A 77 3.02 -13.85 35.08
C TRP A 77 1.89 -14.58 35.81
N LEU A 78 1.32 -15.63 35.21
CA LEU A 78 0.31 -16.47 35.86
C LEU A 78 0.91 -17.30 37.01
N GLU A 79 2.14 -17.81 36.86
CA GLU A 79 2.88 -18.52 37.92
C GLU A 79 3.25 -17.60 39.09
N GLU A 80 3.63 -16.34 38.83
CA GLU A 80 4.01 -15.37 39.87
C GLU A 80 2.80 -14.80 40.64
N ASN A 81 1.64 -14.66 40.00
CA ASN A 81 0.46 -14.05 40.64
C ASN A 81 -0.52 -15.06 41.26
N THR A 82 -0.34 -16.36 41.02
CA THR A 82 -1.17 -17.42 41.62
C THR A 82 -0.41 -18.09 42.77
N HIS A 83 -0.54 -17.56 43.99
CA HIS A 83 0.03 -18.13 45.20
C HIS A 83 -0.75 -19.37 45.70
N GLU A 84 -0.84 -20.44 44.91
CA GLU A 84 -1.20 -21.76 45.42
C GLU A 84 -0.19 -22.80 44.97
N PRO A 85 0.28 -23.68 45.88
CA PRO A 85 1.26 -24.70 45.53
C PRO A 85 0.57 -25.73 44.64
N ILE A 86 0.99 -25.79 43.37
CA ILE A 86 0.57 -26.85 42.44
C ILE A 86 1.20 -28.16 42.94
N HIS A 87 0.47 -28.88 43.78
CA HIS A 87 0.74 -30.28 44.06
C HIS A 87 0.78 -31.04 42.73
N SER A 88 1.76 -31.93 42.60
CA SER A 88 2.12 -32.70 41.41
C SER A 88 1.07 -33.75 40.98
N GLU A 89 -0.21 -33.42 41.02
CA GLU A 89 -1.18 -34.14 40.21
C GLU A 89 -0.95 -33.70 38.77
N ARG A 90 -0.70 -34.71 37.94
CA ARG A 90 -0.69 -34.62 36.49
C ARG A 90 -2.08 -34.15 36.09
N ILE A 91 -2.30 -32.85 36.10
CA ILE A 91 -3.45 -32.21 35.47
C ILE A 91 -3.36 -32.67 34.03
N GLU A 92 -4.21 -33.61 33.65
CA GLU A 92 -4.63 -33.77 32.28
C GLU A 92 -5.14 -32.38 31.89
N LEU A 93 -4.25 -31.56 31.31
CA LEU A 93 -4.61 -30.31 30.67
C LEU A 93 -5.73 -30.71 29.72
N PRO A 94 -7.01 -30.38 30.02
CA PRO A 94 -8.05 -30.63 29.05
C PRO A 94 -7.62 -29.76 27.88
N GLU A 95 -7.30 -30.39 26.75
CA GLU A 95 -7.03 -29.79 25.45
C GLU A 95 -7.26 -28.28 25.48
N LEU A 96 -6.24 -27.50 25.89
CA LEU A 96 -6.28 -26.05 25.67
C LEU A 96 -5.93 -25.76 24.20
N GLU A 97 -6.20 -26.73 23.34
CA GLU A 97 -6.47 -26.54 21.93
C GLU A 97 -7.93 -26.06 21.82
N SER A 98 -8.12 -24.86 21.25
CA SER A 98 -9.37 -24.34 20.67
C SER A 98 -10.34 -23.45 21.49
N SER A 99 -10.15 -23.21 22.79
CA SER A 99 -11.20 -22.52 23.59
C SER A 99 -11.01 -21.01 23.87
N VAL A 100 -9.95 -20.34 23.38
CA VAL A 100 -10.03 -18.87 23.20
C VAL A 100 -10.91 -18.64 21.99
N SER A 101 -12.22 -18.59 22.29
CA SER A 101 -13.31 -18.32 21.37
C SER A 101 -12.83 -17.45 20.22
N GLN A 102 -12.64 -18.08 19.06
CA GLN A 102 -12.70 -17.40 17.78
C GLN A 102 -14.11 -16.82 17.66
N ARG A 103 -14.40 -15.75 18.42
CA ARG A 103 -15.46 -14.83 18.07
C ARG A 103 -15.18 -14.52 16.63
N SER A 104 -16.04 -15.05 15.76
CA SER A 104 -15.88 -14.94 14.32
C SER A 104 -15.53 -13.49 14.01
N LEU A 105 -14.31 -13.24 13.53
CA LEU A 105 -13.86 -11.89 13.21
C LEU A 105 -14.83 -11.24 12.20
N LEU A 106 -15.46 -12.08 11.38
CA LEU A 106 -16.51 -11.69 10.43
C LEU A 106 -17.80 -11.21 11.10
N LYS A 107 -18.08 -11.62 12.35
CA LYS A 107 -19.21 -11.10 13.15
C LYS A 107 -18.87 -9.82 13.89
N ASN A 108 -17.60 -9.40 13.94
CA ASN A 108 -17.20 -8.13 14.54
C ASN A 108 -17.60 -6.98 13.60
N TRP A 109 -18.77 -6.41 13.85
CA TRP A 109 -19.33 -5.36 13.00
C TRP A 109 -18.45 -4.11 12.85
N PRO A 110 -17.83 -3.56 13.92
CA PRO A 110 -16.83 -2.49 13.80
C PRO A 110 -15.66 -2.83 12.85
N LEU A 111 -15.12 -4.05 12.93
CA LEU A 111 -14.04 -4.49 12.05
C LEU A 111 -14.54 -4.58 10.59
N MET A 112 -15.66 -5.28 10.37
CA MET A 112 -16.20 -5.48 9.02
C MET A 112 -16.62 -4.17 8.35
N SER A 113 -17.22 -3.24 9.10
CA SER A 113 -17.54 -1.90 8.61
C SER A 113 -16.28 -1.16 8.15
N SER A 114 -15.20 -1.22 8.93
CA SER A 114 -13.93 -0.60 8.53
C SER A 114 -13.27 -1.29 7.33
N ILE A 115 -13.45 -2.60 7.15
CA ILE A 115 -12.96 -3.33 5.97
C ILE A 115 -13.76 -2.94 4.73
N ILE A 116 -15.08 -2.79 4.82
CA ILE A 116 -15.91 -2.36 3.70
C ILE A 116 -15.50 -0.97 3.20
N VAL A 117 -15.33 -0.01 4.12
CA VAL A 117 -14.85 1.34 3.77
C VAL A 117 -13.47 1.28 3.13
N TYR A 118 -12.58 0.45 3.67
CA TYR A 118 -11.26 0.23 3.10
C TYR A 118 -11.32 -0.31 1.67
N CYS A 119 -12.16 -1.31 1.41
CA CYS A 119 -12.38 -1.86 0.07
C CYS A 119 -12.88 -0.80 -0.92
N ILE A 120 -13.82 0.06 -0.52
CA ILE A 120 -14.34 1.16 -1.36
C ILE A 120 -13.22 2.12 -1.74
N PHE A 121 -12.42 2.57 -0.77
CA PHE A 121 -11.29 3.47 -1.05
C PHE A 121 -10.23 2.81 -1.91
N GLN A 122 -10.02 1.50 -1.78
CA GLN A 122 -9.05 0.76 -2.58
C GLN A 122 -9.51 0.54 -4.02
N LEU A 123 -10.81 0.29 -4.22
CA LEU A 123 -11.43 0.27 -5.55
C LEU A 123 -11.30 1.64 -6.22
N HIS A 124 -11.63 2.70 -5.49
CA HIS A 124 -11.52 4.08 -5.96
C HIS A 124 -10.07 4.45 -6.34
N ASP A 125 -9.10 4.11 -5.49
CA ASP A 125 -7.68 4.35 -5.75
C ASP A 125 -7.19 3.65 -7.02
N MET A 126 -7.58 2.38 -7.18
CA MET A 126 -7.22 1.61 -8.37
C MET A 126 -7.87 2.17 -9.63
N ALA A 127 -9.16 2.50 -9.59
CA ALA A 127 -9.86 3.11 -10.71
C ALA A 127 -9.22 4.46 -11.10
N TYR A 128 -8.87 5.30 -10.11
CA TYR A 128 -8.14 6.54 -10.36
C TYR A 128 -6.80 6.29 -11.05
N SER A 129 -6.00 5.31 -10.59
CA SER A 129 -4.68 5.03 -11.18
C SER A 129 -4.78 4.63 -12.66
N GLU A 130 -5.76 3.81 -12.99
CA GLU A 130 -6.02 3.35 -14.36
C GLU A 130 -6.55 4.49 -15.24
N ILE A 131 -7.58 5.20 -14.77
CA ILE A 131 -8.18 6.33 -15.48
C ILE A 131 -7.14 7.44 -15.69
N PHE A 132 -6.34 7.77 -14.67
CA PHE A 132 -5.29 8.78 -14.77
C PHE A 132 -4.25 8.43 -15.84
N SER A 133 -3.82 7.17 -15.87
CA SER A 133 -2.84 6.70 -16.86
C SER A 133 -3.39 6.76 -18.28
N LEU A 134 -4.64 6.31 -18.48
CA LEU A 134 -5.32 6.39 -19.78
C LEU A 134 -5.58 7.84 -20.20
N TRP A 135 -6.07 8.67 -19.30
CA TRP A 135 -6.39 10.08 -19.54
C TRP A 135 -5.13 10.91 -19.85
N ALA A 136 -4.02 10.65 -19.17
CA ALA A 136 -2.75 11.35 -19.42
C ALA A 136 -2.20 11.04 -20.83
N VAL A 137 -2.32 9.80 -21.29
CA VAL A 137 -1.82 9.37 -22.61
C VAL A 137 -2.81 9.72 -23.74
N SER A 138 -4.10 9.81 -23.44
CA SER A 138 -5.16 10.06 -24.44
C SER A 138 -4.96 11.38 -25.19
N PRO A 139 -5.27 11.42 -26.50
CA PRO A 139 -5.10 12.61 -27.31
C PRO A 139 -6.04 13.76 -26.88
N ARG A 140 -5.62 14.99 -27.15
CA ARG A 140 -6.32 16.21 -26.68
C ARG A 140 -7.74 16.38 -27.23
N ASN A 141 -8.04 15.80 -28.39
CA ASN A 141 -9.38 15.80 -28.97
C ASN A 141 -10.41 15.02 -28.11
N LEU A 142 -9.95 14.05 -27.32
CA LEU A 142 -10.77 13.27 -26.39
C LEU A 142 -10.74 13.85 -24.96
N GLY A 143 -10.15 15.04 -24.76
CA GLY A 143 -10.00 15.67 -23.45
C GLY A 143 -8.82 15.16 -22.62
N GLY A 144 -7.93 14.34 -23.21
CA GLY A 144 -6.69 13.87 -22.58
C GLY A 144 -5.53 14.86 -22.70
N LEU A 145 -4.38 14.52 -22.11
CA LEU A 145 -3.19 15.41 -22.09
C LEU A 145 -2.23 15.19 -23.27
N SER A 146 -2.37 14.07 -23.99
CA SER A 146 -1.47 13.62 -25.06
C SER A 146 -0.01 13.48 -24.59
N PHE A 147 0.20 13.09 -23.33
CA PHE A 147 1.53 12.91 -22.78
C PHE A 147 2.15 11.59 -23.23
N THR A 148 3.44 11.63 -23.52
CA THR A 148 4.24 10.42 -23.74
C THR A 148 4.39 9.67 -22.42
N THR A 149 4.47 8.33 -22.49
CA THR A 149 4.71 7.45 -21.33
C THR A 149 5.95 7.84 -20.51
N THR A 150 6.96 8.45 -21.14
CA THR A 150 8.13 9.00 -20.45
C THR A 150 7.76 10.15 -19.51
N ILE A 151 6.96 11.11 -19.97
CA ILE A 151 6.51 12.26 -19.15
C ILE A 151 5.62 11.78 -18.00
N VAL A 152 4.74 10.80 -18.26
CA VAL A 152 3.93 10.18 -17.20
C VAL A 152 4.81 9.51 -16.15
N GLY A 153 5.86 8.79 -16.58
CA GLY A 153 6.87 8.22 -15.69
C GLY A 153 7.63 9.26 -14.86
N GLU A 154 8.00 10.40 -15.46
CA GLU A 154 8.64 11.51 -14.76
C GLU A 154 7.72 12.12 -13.68
N VAL A 155 6.44 12.36 -14.01
CA VAL A 155 5.44 12.86 -13.04
C VAL A 155 5.29 11.89 -11.87
N LEU A 156 5.18 10.60 -12.15
CA LEU A 156 5.09 9.55 -11.12
C LEU A 156 6.34 9.51 -10.24
N ALA A 157 7.54 9.65 -10.82
CA ALA A 157 8.79 9.66 -10.08
C ALA A 157 8.92 10.89 -9.16
N ILE A 158 8.62 12.09 -9.67
CA ILE A 158 8.62 13.34 -8.88
C ILE A 158 7.60 13.24 -7.74
N THR A 159 6.40 12.77 -8.05
CA THR A 159 5.32 12.59 -7.08
C THR A 159 5.72 11.58 -6.00
N GLY A 160 6.34 10.46 -6.39
CA GLY A 160 6.83 9.44 -5.48
C GLY A 160 7.92 9.97 -4.55
N PHE A 161 8.89 10.72 -5.07
CA PHE A 161 9.92 11.34 -4.26
C PHE A 161 9.33 12.34 -3.25
N GLY A 162 8.43 13.21 -3.71
CA GLY A 162 7.72 14.16 -2.84
C GLY A 162 6.94 13.47 -1.73
N LEU A 163 6.35 12.32 -2.03
CA LEU A 163 5.66 11.48 -1.04
C LEU A 163 6.61 10.91 0.01
N VAL A 164 7.81 10.44 -0.37
CA VAL A 164 8.81 9.97 0.60
C VAL A 164 9.24 11.11 1.53
N VAL A 165 9.49 12.30 1.00
CA VAL A 165 9.83 13.49 1.80
C VAL A 165 8.68 13.82 2.75
N PHE A 166 7.44 13.86 2.26
CA PHE A 166 6.27 14.11 3.09
C PHE A 166 6.13 13.06 4.21
N GLN A 167 6.33 11.77 3.88
CA GLN A 167 6.20 10.67 4.82
C GLN A 167 7.25 10.70 5.93
N LEU A 168 8.48 11.11 5.62
CA LEU A 168 9.58 11.17 6.59
C LEU A 168 9.47 12.37 7.54
N PHE A 169 9.06 13.53 7.03
CA PHE A 169 9.15 14.79 7.79
C PHE A 169 7.80 15.33 8.27
N LEU A 170 6.76 15.23 7.45
CA LEU A 170 5.48 15.92 7.69
C LEU A 170 4.41 14.97 8.25
N TYR A 171 4.41 13.70 7.83
CA TYR A 171 3.37 12.76 8.22
C TYR A 171 3.31 12.53 9.73
N THR A 172 4.46 12.33 10.39
CA THR A 172 4.56 12.15 11.84
C THR A 172 4.03 13.36 12.61
N TRP A 173 4.31 14.57 12.11
CA TRP A 173 3.80 15.81 12.70
C TRP A 173 2.28 15.93 12.55
N VAL A 174 1.76 15.74 11.33
CA VAL A 174 0.30 15.81 11.05
C VAL A 174 -0.47 14.76 11.85
N GLU A 175 0.05 13.53 11.92
CA GLU A 175 -0.57 12.45 12.69
C GLU A 175 -0.58 12.77 14.19
N SER A 176 0.51 13.32 14.73
CA SER A 176 0.60 13.66 16.16
C SER A 176 -0.37 14.77 16.58
N LEU A 177 -0.73 15.68 15.66
CA LEU A 177 -1.58 16.82 15.96
C LEU A 177 -3.08 16.49 15.90
N LEU A 178 -3.50 15.75 14.87
CA LEU A 178 -4.92 15.54 14.55
C LEU A 178 -5.39 14.12 14.87
N GLY A 179 -4.47 13.18 15.05
CA GLY A 179 -4.75 11.76 15.19
C GLY A 179 -5.12 11.10 13.85
N PRO A 180 -4.75 9.83 13.66
CA PRO A 180 -4.85 9.16 12.35
C PRO A 180 -6.29 9.04 11.80
N VAL A 181 -7.29 8.97 12.67
CA VAL A 181 -8.70 8.85 12.27
C VAL A 181 -9.27 10.19 11.76
N MET A 182 -8.92 11.32 12.39
CA MET A 182 -9.39 12.63 11.94
C MET A 182 -8.73 13.02 10.63
N VAL A 183 -7.43 12.76 10.49
CA VAL A 183 -6.68 12.98 9.25
C VAL A 183 -7.29 12.16 8.10
N ALA A 184 -7.66 10.90 8.34
CA ALA A 184 -8.35 10.09 7.33
C ALA A 184 -9.72 10.67 6.92
N ARG A 185 -10.52 11.16 7.88
CA ARG A 185 -11.83 11.78 7.59
C ARG A 185 -11.70 13.08 6.79
N ILE A 186 -10.81 13.97 7.23
CA ILE A 186 -10.51 15.22 6.51
C ILE A 186 -9.97 14.87 5.12
N GLY A 187 -9.08 13.89 5.03
CA GLY A 187 -8.48 13.44 3.78
C GLY A 187 -9.51 12.94 2.78
N ALA A 188 -10.48 12.14 3.24
CA ALA A 188 -11.60 11.67 2.43
C ALA A 188 -12.43 12.83 1.89
N VAL A 189 -12.75 13.84 2.71
CA VAL A 189 -13.52 15.01 2.26
C VAL A 189 -12.75 15.83 1.24
N ILE A 190 -11.44 16.06 1.45
CA ILE A 190 -10.58 16.83 0.53
C ILE A 190 -10.34 16.08 -0.78
N SER A 191 -10.36 14.74 -0.80
CA SER A 191 -10.18 13.99 -2.03
C SER A 191 -11.26 14.27 -3.09
N ILE A 192 -12.50 14.56 -2.67
CA ILE A 192 -13.63 14.84 -3.57
C ILE A 192 -13.37 16.09 -4.44
N PRO A 193 -13.16 17.30 -3.89
CA PRO A 193 -12.88 18.48 -4.69
C PRO A 193 -11.56 18.35 -5.46
N LEU A 194 -10.59 17.61 -4.93
CA LEU A 194 -9.34 17.34 -5.63
C LEU A 194 -9.59 16.57 -6.93
N LEU A 195 -10.37 15.48 -6.90
CA LEU A 195 -10.73 14.71 -8.09
C LEU A 195 -11.58 15.55 -9.07
N SER A 196 -12.53 16.33 -8.56
CA SER A 196 -13.32 17.25 -9.38
C SER A 196 -12.49 18.33 -10.05
N SER A 197 -11.28 18.62 -9.56
CA SER A 197 -10.37 19.61 -10.15
C SER A 197 -9.65 19.12 -11.41
N TYR A 198 -9.53 17.80 -11.63
CA TYR A 198 -8.74 17.23 -12.75
C TYR A 198 -9.22 17.68 -14.15
N PRO A 199 -10.53 17.73 -14.45
CA PRO A 199 -11.01 18.28 -15.72
C PRO A 199 -10.66 19.75 -15.93
N PHE A 200 -10.50 20.54 -14.86
CA PHE A 200 -10.08 21.93 -14.96
C PHE A 200 -8.57 22.05 -15.17
N ILE A 201 -7.78 21.18 -14.53
CA ILE A 201 -6.34 21.05 -14.77
C ILE A 201 -6.10 20.71 -16.25
N ALA A 202 -6.93 19.86 -16.85
CA ALA A 202 -6.89 19.50 -18.27
C ALA A 202 -6.92 20.70 -19.25
N ARG A 203 -7.57 21.80 -18.85
CA ARG A 203 -7.71 23.01 -19.68
C ARG A 203 -6.45 23.88 -19.69
N LEU A 204 -5.53 23.64 -18.76
CA LEU A 204 -4.25 24.34 -18.70
C LEU A 204 -3.30 23.81 -19.78
N SER A 205 -2.30 24.63 -20.14
CA SER A 205 -1.27 24.22 -21.09
C SER A 205 0.12 24.67 -20.63
N GLY A 206 1.14 24.00 -21.16
CA GLY A 206 2.54 24.33 -20.87
C GLY A 206 3.00 23.93 -19.46
N PRO A 207 3.98 24.66 -18.88
CA PRO A 207 4.60 24.27 -17.60
C PRO A 207 3.64 24.35 -16.42
N LEU A 208 2.61 25.19 -16.49
CA LEU A 208 1.60 25.32 -15.44
C LEU A 208 0.75 24.04 -15.30
N LEU A 209 0.42 23.40 -16.42
CA LEU A 209 -0.26 22.10 -16.42
C LEU A 209 0.60 21.05 -15.69
N PHE A 210 1.88 20.97 -16.04
CA PHE A 210 2.80 20.01 -15.43
C PHE A 210 2.93 20.24 -13.92
N LEU A 211 3.09 21.49 -13.48
CA LEU A 211 3.18 21.85 -12.07
C LEU A 211 1.89 21.50 -11.29
N MET A 212 0.72 21.86 -11.83
CA MET A 212 -0.57 21.59 -11.18
C MET A 212 -0.86 20.10 -11.13
N LEU A 213 -0.54 19.34 -12.18
CA LEU A 213 -0.72 17.90 -12.24
C LEU A 213 0.16 17.18 -11.19
N ASN A 214 1.43 17.55 -11.09
CA ASN A 214 2.33 16.99 -10.08
C ASN A 214 1.84 17.32 -8.66
N SER A 215 1.43 18.57 -8.43
CA SER A 215 0.92 19.01 -7.12
C SER A 215 -0.36 18.26 -6.74
N ALA A 216 -1.29 18.11 -7.68
CA ALA A 216 -2.56 17.39 -7.47
C ALA A 216 -2.33 15.88 -7.25
N SER A 217 -1.41 15.26 -7.99
CA SER A 217 -1.05 13.85 -7.82
C SER A 217 -0.39 13.60 -6.47
N MET A 218 0.51 14.50 -6.06
CA MET A 218 1.17 14.45 -4.75
C MET A 218 0.17 14.59 -3.61
N LEU A 219 -0.73 15.57 -3.69
CA LEU A 219 -1.78 15.75 -2.69
C LEU A 219 -2.69 14.52 -2.64
N LYS A 220 -3.11 13.97 -3.78
CA LYS A 220 -3.93 12.75 -3.84
C LYS A 220 -3.25 11.58 -3.13
N ASN A 221 -1.95 11.37 -3.37
CA ASN A 221 -1.24 10.25 -2.77
C ASN A 221 -1.04 10.42 -1.26
N ILE A 222 -0.80 11.64 -0.79
CA ILE A 222 -0.73 11.96 0.65
C ILE A 222 -2.07 11.66 1.34
N LEU A 223 -3.18 12.10 0.74
CA LEU A 223 -4.52 11.85 1.26
C LEU A 223 -4.83 10.35 1.28
N TYR A 224 -4.49 9.63 0.20
CA TYR A 224 -4.67 8.18 0.10
C TYR A 224 -3.94 7.43 1.21
N ILE A 225 -2.64 7.69 1.41
CA ILE A 225 -1.86 7.02 2.46
C ILE A 225 -2.42 7.31 3.85
N SER A 226 -2.87 8.55 4.07
CA SER A 226 -3.48 8.95 5.34
C SER A 226 -4.78 8.20 5.61
N ILE A 227 -5.66 8.07 4.61
CA ILE A 227 -6.91 7.31 4.69
C ILE A 227 -6.64 5.84 4.99
N ILE A 228 -5.74 5.20 4.22
CA ILE A 228 -5.39 3.79 4.41
C ILE A 228 -4.83 3.55 5.81
N THR A 229 -3.92 4.40 6.26
CA THR A 229 -3.31 4.25 7.59
C THR A 229 -4.35 4.42 8.69
N GLY A 230 -5.24 5.41 8.58
CA GLY A 230 -6.33 5.62 9.55
C GLY A 230 -7.30 4.43 9.60
N LEU A 231 -7.61 3.80 8.47
CA LEU A 231 -8.46 2.61 8.40
C LEU A 231 -7.78 1.38 9.00
N LEU A 232 -6.48 1.17 8.74
CA LEU A 232 -5.72 0.08 9.37
C LEU A 232 -5.63 0.26 10.89
N VAL A 233 -5.47 1.50 11.38
CA VAL A 233 -5.51 1.80 12.82
C VAL A 233 -6.89 1.48 13.40
N LEU A 234 -7.97 1.83 12.71
CA LEU A 234 -9.34 1.53 13.14
C LEU A 234 -9.59 0.01 13.20
N GLN A 235 -9.16 -0.74 12.19
CA GLN A 235 -9.23 -2.21 12.15
C GLN A 235 -8.45 -2.84 13.31
N ASN A 236 -7.21 -2.39 13.55
CA ASN A 236 -6.37 -2.91 14.63
C ASN A 236 -6.89 -2.57 16.03
N ARG A 237 -7.64 -1.47 16.19
CA ARG A 237 -8.32 -1.11 17.45
C ARG A 237 -9.61 -1.89 17.66
N ALA A 238 -10.25 -2.38 16.60
CA ALA A 238 -11.48 -3.15 16.67
C ALA A 238 -11.26 -4.61 17.12
N VAL A 239 -10.01 -5.09 17.16
CA VAL A 239 -9.65 -6.48 17.49
C VAL A 239 -8.58 -6.55 18.58
N SER A 240 -8.59 -7.65 19.34
CA SER A 240 -7.54 -7.95 20.32
C SER A 240 -6.20 -8.22 19.61
N GLN A 241 -5.10 -8.00 20.32
CA GLN A 241 -3.75 -8.07 19.76
C GLN A 241 -3.43 -9.44 19.12
N GLU A 242 -3.89 -10.52 19.74
CA GLU A 242 -3.74 -11.90 19.25
C GLU A 242 -4.42 -12.13 17.90
N GLN A 243 -5.52 -11.42 17.63
CA GLN A 243 -6.32 -11.57 16.42
C GLN A 243 -5.97 -10.55 15.32
N ARG A 244 -5.05 -9.60 15.58
CA ARG A 244 -4.65 -8.56 14.61
C ARG A 244 -4.10 -9.15 13.32
N GLY A 245 -3.32 -10.24 13.41
CA GLY A 245 -2.78 -10.92 12.22
C GLY A 245 -3.88 -11.43 11.30
N ALA A 246 -4.82 -12.20 11.86
CA ALA A 246 -5.96 -12.73 11.11
C ALA A 246 -6.88 -11.62 10.56
N ALA A 247 -7.16 -10.58 11.35
CA ALA A 247 -7.98 -9.45 10.94
C ALA A 247 -7.36 -8.66 9.77
N ASN A 248 -6.06 -8.36 9.83
CA ASN A 248 -5.35 -7.73 8.72
C ASN A 248 -5.29 -8.65 7.49
N GLY A 249 -5.17 -9.97 7.68
CA GLY A 249 -5.26 -10.94 6.59
C GLY A 249 -6.60 -10.86 5.84
N ILE A 250 -7.72 -10.89 6.57
CA ILE A 250 -9.06 -10.74 5.98
C ILE A 250 -9.19 -9.41 5.23
N SER A 251 -8.73 -8.32 5.85
CA SER A 251 -8.75 -6.98 5.25
C SER A 251 -7.95 -6.91 3.95
N MET A 252 -6.74 -7.47 3.94
CA MET A 252 -5.86 -7.52 2.76
C MET A 252 -6.46 -8.36 1.63
N THR A 253 -7.03 -9.53 1.94
CA THR A 253 -7.71 -10.37 0.93
C THR A 253 -8.90 -9.65 0.31
N ALA A 254 -9.77 -9.05 1.13
CA ALA A 254 -10.95 -8.33 0.65
C ALA A 254 -10.56 -7.13 -0.23
N MET A 255 -9.59 -6.34 0.21
CA MET A 255 -9.02 -5.25 -0.57
C MET A 255 -8.45 -5.72 -1.92
N SER A 256 -7.69 -6.82 -1.94
CA SER A 256 -7.07 -7.31 -3.18
C SER A 256 -8.11 -7.72 -4.21
N VAL A 257 -9.23 -8.32 -3.79
CA VAL A 257 -10.37 -8.61 -4.68
C VAL A 257 -10.92 -7.32 -5.28
N CYS A 258 -11.13 -6.28 -4.45
CA CYS A 258 -11.60 -4.98 -4.94
C CYS A 258 -10.61 -4.31 -5.90
N LYS A 259 -9.30 -4.41 -5.63
CA LYS A 259 -8.26 -3.92 -6.55
C LYS A 259 -8.27 -4.65 -7.88
N ALA A 260 -8.55 -5.96 -7.89
CA ALA A 260 -8.65 -6.71 -9.14
C ALA A 260 -9.83 -6.25 -10.03
N ILE A 261 -10.92 -5.76 -9.41
CA ILE A 261 -12.09 -5.22 -10.13
C ILE A 261 -11.82 -3.82 -10.68
N GLY A 262 -10.95 -3.04 -10.02
CA GLY A 262 -10.66 -1.64 -10.35
C GLY A 262 -10.37 -1.37 -11.83
N PRO A 263 -9.41 -2.07 -12.48
CA PRO A 263 -9.10 -1.86 -13.89
C PRO A 263 -10.24 -2.22 -14.84
N ALA A 264 -10.99 -3.29 -14.54
CA ALA A 264 -12.13 -3.68 -15.37
C ALA A 264 -13.25 -2.64 -15.31
N ALA A 265 -13.52 -2.09 -14.12
CA ALA A 265 -14.50 -1.03 -13.95
C ALA A 265 -14.03 0.31 -14.56
N GLY A 266 -12.80 0.72 -14.24
CA GLY A 266 -12.23 2.00 -14.67
C GLY A 266 -11.91 2.07 -16.16
N GLY A 267 -11.55 0.95 -16.80
CA GLY A 267 -11.30 0.91 -18.24
C GLY A 267 -12.57 0.79 -19.10
N SER A 268 -13.71 0.47 -18.48
CA SER A 268 -15.01 0.38 -19.17
C SER A 268 -15.81 1.70 -19.21
N LEU A 269 -15.38 2.70 -18.43
CA LEU A 269 -15.97 4.02 -18.29
C LEU A 269 -15.15 5.07 -19.05
#